data_AF-A0A2G2WG18-F1
#
_entry.id   AF-A0A2G2WG18-F1
#
_cell.length_a   1.000
_cell.length_b   1.000
_cell.length_c   1.000
_cell.angle_alpha   90.00
_cell.angle_beta   90.00
_cell.angle_gamma   90.00
#
_symmetry.space_group_name_H-M   'P 1'
#
loop_
_entity.id
_entity.type
_entity.pdbx_description
1 polymer ?
#
loop_
_entity_poly.entity_id
_entity_poly.type
_entity_poly.pdbx_seq_one_letter_code
_entity_poly.pdbx_strand_id
1 'polypeptide(L)'
;MINLDFVTGLSRSRNQYDSIWVIVDQLTKSAHFLPVIANYSGDDNSKLYVKEIRRLNGVPVSIIFNRDGQADRTIHTLEDMLTACVIYFKEKIKVTDSLSYEEEPIAILDCQVQKLRSKEITSVKVLWKNQNTEEATWKSEDDIRSRYPGLFKIGLRLSLEVLLSRRLVPTEKKCVQLVSLLYSGRPISFVLLLCPVWADNFYQDTTVTFGDQRAQIQDGGRVLALSLDKISGSGFQSKNEYLFGRFDVQLKLVPGNSAGTVTTFYLSSQGAGHDEIDFEFLGNSSGQPYTVHTNVYSQGKGNKEQQFRLWFDPTSSFHTYSIVWNSQRIIFLVDNIPIRVFNNHEALGVAFPKNQAMRVYASLWNADDWATQGGRVKMDWSMAPFTAAYRNFNTNACVWSAATSTSSCGGSKTDSVNNAQTWQTQELNARERNRLRWVQQKYMIYNYCADAKRFSQGFSPECKRSRF
;
A
#
# COMPACT_ATOMS: atom_id res chain seq x y z
N MET A 1 -1.42 -11.26 36.93
CA MET A 1 0.01 -10.95 37.13
C MET A 1 0.80 -12.13 36.59
N ILE A 2 1.52 -11.94 35.48
CA ILE A 2 2.40 -12.98 34.92
C ILE A 2 3.84 -12.65 35.31
N ASN A 3 4.55 -13.66 35.80
CA ASN A 3 6.00 -13.62 36.02
C ASN A 3 6.69 -14.40 34.90
N LEU A 4 7.81 -13.88 34.41
CA LEU A 4 8.61 -14.48 33.35
C LEU A 4 10.03 -14.67 33.88
N ASP A 5 10.65 -15.82 33.59
CA ASP A 5 12.02 -16.12 34.00
C ASP A 5 12.70 -17.07 33.00
N PHE A 6 14.03 -17.10 32.96
CA PHE A 6 14.80 -17.99 32.09
C PHE A 6 15.75 -18.88 32.90
N VAL A 7 15.65 -20.19 32.69
CA VAL A 7 16.66 -21.15 33.14
C VAL A 7 17.64 -21.35 31.98
N THR A 8 18.83 -20.77 32.11
CA THR A 8 19.89 -20.79 31.07
C THR A 8 21.06 -21.67 31.48
N GLY A 9 21.97 -21.97 30.55
CA GLY A 9 23.16 -22.80 30.81
C GLY A 9 22.89 -24.31 30.83
N LEU A 10 21.79 -24.76 30.22
CA LEU A 10 21.46 -26.18 30.09
C LEU A 10 22.27 -26.82 28.96
N SER A 11 22.50 -28.13 29.05
CA SER A 11 23.07 -28.88 27.94
C SER A 11 22.11 -28.89 26.74
N ARG A 12 22.64 -28.71 25.53
CA ARG A 12 21.83 -28.65 24.31
C ARG A 12 21.03 -29.94 24.13
N SER A 13 19.71 -29.79 24.00
CA SER A 13 18.79 -30.88 23.70
C SER A 13 18.97 -31.38 22.25
N ARG A 14 18.33 -32.51 21.93
CA ARG A 14 18.30 -33.08 20.57
C ARG A 14 17.73 -32.13 19.52
N ASN A 15 16.87 -31.20 19.94
CA ASN A 15 16.26 -30.17 19.09
C ASN A 15 16.99 -28.80 19.20
N GLN A 16 18.23 -28.81 19.72
CA GLN A 16 19.14 -27.66 19.82
C GLN A 16 18.74 -26.55 20.80
N TYR A 17 17.71 -26.74 21.63
CA TYR A 17 17.39 -25.83 22.75
C TYR A 17 18.42 -25.97 23.88
N ASP A 18 18.85 -24.85 24.45
CA ASP A 18 19.82 -24.77 25.56
C ASP A 18 19.32 -23.94 26.76
N SER A 19 18.06 -23.51 26.72
CA SER A 19 17.41 -22.74 27.78
C SER A 19 15.93 -23.10 27.90
N ILE A 20 15.34 -22.80 29.06
CA ILE A 20 13.90 -22.95 29.29
C ILE A 20 13.33 -21.60 29.69
N TRP A 21 12.30 -21.15 28.99
CA TRP A 21 11.52 -19.97 29.34
C TRP A 21 10.36 -20.38 30.25
N VAL A 22 10.36 -19.84 31.47
CA VAL A 22 9.38 -20.11 32.52
C VAL A 22 8.38 -18.97 32.56
N ILE A 23 7.11 -19.29 32.43
CA ILE A 23 6.00 -18.33 32.42
C ILE A 23 5.02 -18.75 33.51
N VAL A 24 4.97 -18.00 34.59
CA VAL A 24 4.09 -18.27 35.72
C VAL A 24 2.94 -17.28 35.71
N ASP A 25 1.73 -17.77 35.47
CA ASP A 25 0.51 -16.97 35.56
C ASP A 25 -0.10 -17.12 36.96
N GLN A 26 -0.03 -16.05 37.75
CA GLN A 26 -0.58 -16.04 39.09
C GLN A 26 -2.10 -15.97 39.13
N LEU A 27 -2.75 -15.57 38.03
CA LEU A 27 -4.21 -15.48 37.91
C LEU A 27 -4.81 -16.88 37.71
N THR A 28 -4.26 -17.64 36.77
CA THR A 28 -4.71 -19.02 36.48
C THR A 28 -4.01 -20.07 37.36
N LYS A 29 -3.04 -19.65 38.18
CA LYS A 29 -2.21 -20.53 39.03
C LYS A 29 -1.49 -21.62 38.22
N SER A 30 -1.09 -21.30 36.99
CA SER A 30 -0.39 -22.22 36.09
C SER A 30 1.03 -21.76 35.78
N ALA A 31 1.93 -22.71 35.53
CA ALA A 31 3.29 -22.44 35.06
C ALA A 31 3.52 -23.17 33.73
N HIS A 32 4.03 -22.44 32.74
CA HIS A 32 4.37 -22.95 31.42
C HIS A 32 5.89 -22.93 31.24
N PHE A 33 6.43 -24.02 30.70
CA PHE A 33 7.86 -24.20 30.47
C PHE A 33 8.07 -24.42 28.97
N LEU A 34 8.66 -23.43 28.31
CA LEU A 34 8.88 -23.46 26.87
C LEU A 34 10.38 -23.66 26.59
N PRO A 35 10.78 -24.70 25.84
CA PRO A 35 12.17 -24.86 25.44
C PRO A 35 12.54 -23.77 24.44
N VAL A 36 13.65 -23.07 24.69
CA VAL A 36 14.14 -21.95 23.87
C VAL A 36 15.65 -22.03 23.71
N ILE A 37 16.20 -21.21 22.81
CA ILE A 37 17.65 -21.03 22.67
C ILE A 37 18.00 -19.69 23.31
N ALA A 38 19.10 -19.63 24.06
CA ALA A 38 19.53 -18.44 24.80
C ALA A 38 19.67 -17.16 23.93
N ASN A 39 19.90 -17.32 22.62
CA ASN A 39 20.05 -16.24 21.67
C ASN A 39 18.76 -15.85 20.92
N TYR A 40 17.60 -16.38 21.32
CA TYR A 40 16.32 -15.93 20.75
C TYR A 40 16.13 -14.42 20.96
N SER A 41 15.73 -13.74 19.88
CA SER A 41 15.38 -12.33 19.94
C SER A 41 14.03 -12.13 20.63
N GLY A 42 13.68 -10.88 20.97
CA GLY A 42 12.36 -10.57 21.53
C GLY A 42 11.23 -10.96 20.60
N ASP A 43 11.43 -10.78 19.30
CA ASP A 43 10.48 -11.18 18.27
C ASP A 43 10.29 -12.69 18.19
N ASP A 44 11.33 -13.48 18.41
CA ASP A 44 11.22 -14.94 18.40
C ASP A 44 10.42 -15.42 19.62
N ASN A 45 10.70 -14.83 20.78
CA ASN A 45 9.99 -15.13 22.01
C ASN A 45 8.51 -14.63 21.95
N SER A 46 8.20 -13.52 21.25
CA SER A 46 6.83 -12.98 21.21
C SER A 46 5.94 -13.86 20.35
N LYS A 47 6.47 -14.29 19.21
CA LYS A 47 5.81 -15.25 18.33
C LYS A 47 5.53 -16.55 19.08
N LEU A 48 6.49 -17.03 19.88
CA LEU A 48 6.31 -18.24 20.67
C LEU A 48 5.26 -18.06 21.78
N TYR A 49 5.25 -16.92 22.47
CA TYR A 49 4.25 -16.61 23.49
C TYR A 49 2.83 -16.53 22.92
N VAL A 50 2.64 -15.83 21.80
CA VAL A 50 1.34 -15.71 21.13
C VAL A 50 0.87 -17.07 20.64
N LYS A 51 1.78 -17.89 20.11
CA LYS A 51 1.46 -19.22 19.59
C LYS A 51 1.04 -20.18 20.71
N GLU A 52 1.80 -20.24 21.80
CA GLU A 52 1.67 -21.31 22.79
C GLU A 52 0.83 -20.92 24.02
N ILE A 53 0.82 -19.65 24.44
CA ILE A 53 0.18 -19.21 25.69
C ILE A 53 -1.16 -18.52 25.45
N ARG A 54 -1.29 -17.68 24.41
CA ARG A 54 -2.55 -16.96 24.11
C ARG A 54 -3.75 -17.88 23.89
N ARG A 55 -3.52 -19.09 23.35
CA ARG A 55 -4.57 -20.08 23.07
C ARG A 55 -5.33 -20.52 24.32
N LEU A 56 -4.73 -20.39 25.51
CA LEU A 56 -5.25 -20.99 26.73
C LEU A 56 -5.97 -19.99 27.65
N ASN A 57 -5.48 -18.74 27.80
CA ASN A 57 -5.88 -17.89 28.94
C ASN A 57 -6.28 -16.43 28.63
N GLY A 58 -6.29 -15.97 27.36
CA GLY A 58 -6.55 -14.56 27.04
C GLY A 58 -5.38 -13.62 27.40
N VAL A 59 -5.54 -12.30 27.21
CA VAL A 59 -4.46 -11.30 27.40
C VAL A 59 -4.51 -10.70 28.82
N PRO A 60 -3.43 -10.76 29.60
CA PRO A 60 -3.42 -10.21 30.96
C PRO A 60 -3.39 -8.67 30.97
N VAL A 61 -4.05 -8.08 31.96
CA VAL A 61 -4.11 -6.62 32.17
C VAL A 61 -2.78 -6.05 32.71
N SER A 62 -1.93 -6.87 33.36
CA SER A 62 -0.62 -6.45 33.85
C SER A 62 0.37 -7.61 34.04
N ILE A 63 1.64 -7.36 33.70
CA ILE A 63 2.79 -8.27 33.84
C ILE A 63 3.78 -7.57 34.78
N ILE A 64 4.25 -8.26 35.83
CA ILE A 64 5.20 -7.71 36.81
C ILE A 64 6.44 -8.60 36.77
N PHE A 65 7.61 -7.98 36.68
CA PHE A 65 8.89 -8.69 36.56
C PHE A 65 9.68 -8.58 37.87
N ASN A 66 10.11 -9.71 38.43
CA ASN A 66 10.93 -9.70 39.64
C ASN A 66 12.42 -9.82 39.26
N ARG A 67 13.24 -8.95 39.85
CA ARG A 67 14.63 -8.73 39.46
C ARG A 67 15.59 -9.53 40.34
N ASP A 68 16.30 -10.49 39.73
CA ASP A 68 17.57 -10.97 40.27
C ASP A 68 18.70 -10.67 39.27
N GLY A 69 19.45 -9.59 39.56
CA GLY A 69 20.87 -9.36 39.27
C GLY A 69 21.45 -9.38 37.85
N GLN A 70 20.79 -9.93 36.83
CA GLN A 70 21.47 -10.19 35.55
C GLN A 70 20.55 -10.05 34.32
N ALA A 71 20.04 -8.85 34.02
CA ALA A 71 19.21 -8.67 32.81
C ALA A 71 18.96 -7.19 32.39
N ASP A 72 19.93 -6.50 31.80
CA ASP A 72 19.65 -5.24 31.05
C ASP A 72 19.18 -5.51 29.60
N ARG A 73 19.55 -6.66 29.00
CA ARG A 73 19.13 -7.03 27.63
C ARG A 73 17.69 -7.54 27.53
N THR A 74 17.15 -8.06 28.63
CA THR A 74 15.81 -8.67 28.67
C THR A 74 14.70 -7.61 28.75
N ILE A 75 15.00 -6.40 29.23
CA ILE A 75 14.04 -5.29 29.34
C ILE A 75 13.67 -4.74 27.94
N HIS A 76 14.66 -4.45 27.09
CA HIS A 76 14.40 -3.99 25.71
C HIS A 76 13.65 -5.04 24.88
N THR A 77 14.07 -6.28 25.01
CA THR A 77 13.42 -7.44 24.40
C THR A 77 11.93 -7.50 24.78
N LEU A 78 11.56 -7.23 26.03
CA LEU A 78 10.17 -7.27 26.50
C LEU A 78 9.36 -6.00 26.19
N GLU A 79 9.99 -4.83 26.16
CA GLU A 79 9.36 -3.60 25.63
C GLU A 79 9.00 -3.77 24.16
N ASP A 80 9.87 -4.40 23.38
CA ASP A 80 9.60 -4.72 21.97
C ASP A 80 8.47 -5.76 21.84
N MET A 81 8.42 -6.78 22.72
CA MET A 81 7.34 -7.78 22.72
C MET A 81 5.98 -7.21 23.12
N LEU A 82 5.93 -6.34 24.14
CA LEU A 82 4.71 -5.67 24.58
C LEU A 82 4.25 -4.63 23.55
N THR A 83 5.18 -3.92 22.93
CA THR A 83 4.92 -3.00 21.83
C THR A 83 4.38 -3.76 20.63
N ALA A 84 5.00 -4.87 20.23
CA ALA A 84 4.52 -5.71 19.13
C ALA A 84 3.15 -6.35 19.43
N CYS A 85 2.90 -6.84 20.65
CA CYS A 85 1.59 -7.41 21.03
C CYS A 85 0.49 -6.35 21.09
N VAL A 86 0.75 -5.17 21.66
CA VAL A 86 -0.23 -4.07 21.77
C VAL A 86 -0.52 -3.45 20.40
N ILE A 87 0.49 -3.29 19.54
CA ILE A 87 0.35 -2.83 18.16
C ILE A 87 -0.46 -3.85 17.35
N TYR A 88 -0.10 -5.13 17.38
CA TYR A 88 -0.80 -6.17 16.63
C TYR A 88 -2.27 -6.34 17.08
N PHE A 89 -2.57 -6.14 18.36
CA PHE A 89 -3.95 -6.22 18.87
C PHE A 89 -4.80 -5.00 18.56
N LYS A 90 -4.25 -3.78 18.61
CA LYS A 90 -5.00 -2.55 18.26
C LYS A 90 -5.24 -2.41 16.76
N GLU A 91 -4.31 -2.87 15.93
CA GLU A 91 -4.39 -2.69 14.47
C GLU A 91 -5.38 -3.64 13.78
N LYS A 92 -5.73 -4.79 14.39
CA LYS A 92 -6.56 -5.82 13.74
C LYS A 92 -7.98 -5.98 14.28
N ILE A 93 -8.29 -5.59 15.53
CA ILE A 93 -9.60 -5.86 16.15
C ILE A 93 -10.09 -4.64 16.93
N LYS A 94 -11.27 -4.08 16.59
CA LYS A 94 -11.96 -3.07 17.41
C LYS A 94 -12.56 -3.76 18.64
N VAL A 95 -11.82 -3.77 19.74
CA VAL A 95 -12.26 -4.32 21.02
C VAL A 95 -12.98 -3.23 21.82
N THR A 96 -14.14 -3.52 22.40
CA THR A 96 -14.87 -2.59 23.28
C THR A 96 -14.17 -2.46 24.64
N ASP A 97 -14.51 -1.45 25.45
CA ASP A 97 -13.90 -1.24 26.78
C ASP A 97 -14.07 -2.44 27.74
N SER A 98 -14.99 -3.36 27.43
CA SER A 98 -15.22 -4.63 28.12
C SER A 98 -14.29 -5.78 27.67
N LEU A 99 -13.31 -5.52 26.80
CA LEU A 99 -12.40 -6.52 26.23
C LEU A 99 -13.08 -7.64 25.42
N SER A 100 -14.32 -7.41 24.97
CA SER A 100 -15.07 -8.31 24.11
C SER A 100 -15.02 -7.86 22.65
N TYR A 101 -14.97 -8.82 21.72
CA TYR A 101 -15.02 -8.56 20.28
C TYR A 101 -16.10 -9.45 19.66
N GLU A 102 -16.97 -8.83 18.86
CA GLU A 102 -18.01 -9.52 18.10
C GLU A 102 -17.57 -9.61 16.63
N GLU A 103 -17.51 -10.82 16.08
CA GLU A 103 -17.12 -11.02 14.68
C GLU A 103 -18.21 -10.55 13.73
N GLU A 104 -17.88 -9.57 12.87
CA GLU A 104 -18.80 -9.05 11.85
C GLU A 104 -18.67 -9.83 10.53
N PRO A 105 -19.78 -10.37 9.99
CA PRO A 105 -19.77 -11.04 8.69
C PRO A 105 -19.80 -10.03 7.54
N ILE A 106 -18.92 -10.20 6.56
CA ILE A 106 -18.77 -9.27 5.44
C ILE A 106 -19.28 -9.80 4.11
N ALA A 107 -19.31 -11.13 3.92
CA ALA A 107 -19.82 -11.76 2.70
C ALA A 107 -20.23 -13.22 2.93
N ILE A 108 -21.16 -13.70 2.11
CA ILE A 108 -21.41 -15.14 1.94
C ILE A 108 -20.64 -15.58 0.71
N LEU A 109 -19.68 -16.48 0.90
CA LEU A 109 -18.79 -16.96 -0.15
C LEU A 109 -19.39 -18.17 -0.88
N ASP A 110 -20.19 -18.98 -0.18
CA ASP A 110 -20.74 -20.22 -0.72
C ASP A 110 -22.00 -20.66 0.05
N CYS A 111 -22.82 -21.51 -0.57
CA CYS A 111 -24.04 -22.07 0.01
C CYS A 111 -24.10 -23.58 -0.25
N GLN A 112 -24.40 -24.37 0.77
CA GLN A 112 -24.54 -25.82 0.67
C GLN A 112 -25.88 -26.29 1.23
N VAL A 113 -26.51 -27.23 0.54
CA VAL A 113 -27.71 -27.94 1.01
C VAL A 113 -27.38 -29.41 1.22
N GLN A 114 -27.55 -29.89 2.45
CA GLN A 114 -27.43 -31.31 2.78
C GLN A 114 -28.82 -31.92 2.96
N LYS A 115 -29.17 -32.90 2.12
CA LYS A 115 -30.42 -33.65 2.22
C LYS A 115 -30.24 -34.89 3.08
N LEU A 116 -30.99 -34.98 4.17
CA LEU A 116 -31.12 -36.15 5.03
C LEU A 116 -32.45 -36.86 4.72
N ARG A 117 -32.61 -38.11 5.18
CA ARG A 117 -33.81 -38.94 4.92
C ARG A 117 -35.15 -38.28 5.32
N SER A 118 -35.14 -37.30 6.23
CA SER A 118 -36.33 -36.63 6.75
C SER A 118 -36.24 -35.09 6.79
N LYS A 119 -35.13 -34.47 6.38
CA LYS A 119 -34.94 -33.01 6.45
C LYS A 119 -33.85 -32.51 5.50
N GLU A 120 -33.98 -31.28 5.03
CA GLU A 120 -32.91 -30.55 4.34
C GLU A 120 -32.27 -29.53 5.29
N ILE A 121 -30.95 -29.46 5.30
CA ILE A 121 -30.16 -28.51 6.11
C ILE A 121 -29.41 -27.58 5.16
N THR A 122 -29.65 -26.27 5.30
CA THR A 122 -29.00 -25.21 4.53
C THR A 122 -27.92 -24.53 5.37
N SER A 123 -26.72 -24.46 4.81
CA SER A 123 -25.57 -23.81 5.43
C SER A 123 -24.92 -22.83 4.46
N VAL A 124 -24.37 -21.75 4.99
CA VAL A 124 -23.66 -20.71 4.24
C VAL A 124 -22.22 -20.58 4.74
N LYS A 125 -21.27 -20.41 3.82
CA LYS A 125 -19.86 -20.15 4.14
C LYS A 125 -19.67 -18.65 4.29
N VAL A 126 -19.43 -18.21 5.52
CA VAL A 126 -19.40 -16.79 5.88
C VAL A 126 -17.96 -16.32 6.00
N LEU A 127 -17.61 -15.25 5.29
CA LEU A 127 -16.36 -14.52 5.47
C LEU A 127 -16.53 -13.50 6.57
N TRP A 128 -15.64 -13.54 7.55
CA TRP A 128 -15.62 -12.62 8.69
C TRP A 128 -14.58 -11.52 8.46
N LYS A 129 -14.88 -10.30 8.92
CA LYS A 129 -14.10 -9.08 8.66
C LYS A 129 -12.59 -9.21 8.90
N ASN A 130 -12.19 -10.02 9.88
CA ASN A 130 -10.80 -10.18 10.33
C ASN A 130 -10.19 -11.55 9.99
N GLN A 131 -10.85 -12.32 9.12
CA GLN A 131 -10.40 -13.64 8.65
C GLN A 131 -10.12 -13.57 7.14
N ASN A 132 -9.20 -14.41 6.66
CA ASN A 132 -9.00 -14.57 5.22
C ASN A 132 -10.05 -15.54 4.61
N THR A 133 -10.08 -15.65 3.28
CA THR A 133 -11.06 -16.51 2.57
C THR A 133 -10.90 -18.00 2.84
N GLU A 134 -9.69 -18.44 3.23
CA GLU A 134 -9.40 -19.84 3.58
C GLU A 134 -9.92 -20.19 4.99
N GLU A 135 -10.00 -19.20 5.87
CA GLU A 135 -10.49 -19.29 7.25
C GLU A 135 -12.01 -19.14 7.37
N ALA A 136 -12.73 -18.79 6.29
CA ALA A 136 -14.18 -18.61 6.31
C ALA A 136 -14.93 -19.86 6.80
N THR A 137 -15.92 -19.66 7.68
CA THR A 137 -16.59 -20.75 8.40
C THR A 137 -18.03 -20.99 7.94
N TRP A 138 -18.46 -22.25 8.00
CA TRP A 138 -19.84 -22.65 7.69
C TRP A 138 -20.77 -22.35 8.87
N LYS A 139 -21.92 -21.73 8.59
CA LYS A 139 -22.96 -21.40 9.56
C LYS A 139 -24.35 -21.76 9.00
N SER A 140 -25.33 -21.92 9.90
CA SER A 140 -26.72 -22.14 9.51
C SER A 140 -27.25 -20.93 8.74
N GLU A 141 -27.90 -21.18 7.60
CA GLU A 141 -28.47 -20.11 6.78
C GLU A 141 -29.53 -19.31 7.55
N ASP A 142 -30.43 -20.00 8.27
CA ASP A 142 -31.52 -19.37 9.03
C ASP A 142 -30.97 -18.44 10.13
N ASP A 143 -29.86 -18.83 10.76
CA ASP A 143 -29.22 -18.07 11.82
C ASP A 143 -28.58 -16.78 11.29
N ILE A 144 -27.82 -16.88 10.18
CA ILE A 144 -27.19 -15.72 9.55
C ILE A 144 -28.24 -14.81 8.93
N ARG A 145 -29.32 -15.37 8.37
CA ARG A 145 -30.42 -14.60 7.78
C ARG A 145 -31.23 -13.85 8.82
N SER A 146 -31.42 -14.43 10.01
CA SER A 146 -32.08 -13.75 11.12
C SER A 146 -31.25 -12.62 11.71
N ARG A 147 -29.94 -12.82 11.86
CA ARG A 147 -29.04 -11.83 12.51
C ARG A 147 -28.53 -10.76 11.54
N TYR A 148 -28.28 -11.14 10.28
CA TYR A 148 -27.67 -10.30 9.26
C TYR A 148 -28.45 -10.35 7.94
N PRO A 149 -29.74 -9.94 7.93
CA PRO A 149 -30.61 -10.08 6.75
C PRO A 149 -30.10 -9.28 5.53
N GLY A 150 -29.30 -8.23 5.74
CA GLY A 150 -28.68 -7.43 4.69
C GLY A 150 -27.72 -8.21 3.78
N LEU A 151 -27.08 -9.27 4.29
CA LEU A 151 -26.15 -10.11 3.52
C LEU A 151 -26.87 -10.92 2.43
N PHE A 152 -28.18 -11.14 2.55
CA PHE A 152 -28.97 -11.90 1.58
C PHE A 152 -29.75 -11.02 0.59
N LYS A 153 -29.63 -9.68 0.69
CA LYS A 153 -30.36 -8.74 -0.18
C LYS A 153 -29.62 -8.39 -1.47
N ILE A 154 -28.36 -8.77 -1.61
CA ILE A 154 -27.57 -8.59 -2.85
C ILE A 154 -27.23 -9.99 -3.38
N GLY A 155 -28.08 -10.51 -4.26
CA GLY A 155 -27.93 -11.85 -4.81
C GLY A 155 -29.04 -12.22 -5.78
N LEU A 156 -29.05 -11.59 -6.96
CA LEU A 156 -29.59 -12.27 -8.15
C LEU A 156 -28.76 -13.54 -8.34
N ARG A 157 -29.40 -14.66 -8.03
CA ARG A 157 -28.89 -16.03 -8.06
C ARG A 157 -28.28 -16.33 -9.44
N LEU A 158 -26.96 -16.50 -9.51
CA LEU A 158 -26.35 -17.34 -10.53
C LEU A 158 -26.60 -18.80 -10.12
N SER A 159 -27.54 -19.45 -10.79
CA SER A 159 -27.74 -20.89 -10.75
C SER A 159 -28.14 -21.36 -12.14
N LEU A 160 -27.17 -21.88 -12.90
CA LEU A 160 -27.38 -22.86 -13.99
C LEU A 160 -27.69 -24.20 -13.32
N GLU A 161 -28.66 -25.07 -13.66
CA GLU A 161 -29.69 -25.26 -14.70
C GLU A 161 -30.87 -25.99 -13.99
N VAL A 162 -32.14 -26.02 -14.44
CA VAL A 162 -32.69 -26.79 -15.58
C VAL A 162 -34.20 -26.45 -15.76
N LEU A 163 -34.52 -26.05 -17.00
CA LEU A 163 -35.74 -26.23 -17.82
C LEU A 163 -37.13 -25.62 -17.48
N LEU A 164 -37.58 -24.86 -18.49
CA LEU A 164 -38.88 -24.89 -19.19
C LEU A 164 -40.12 -24.29 -18.49
N SER A 165 -40.42 -23.03 -18.84
CA SER A 165 -41.50 -22.70 -19.80
C SER A 165 -42.10 -21.31 -19.56
N ARG A 166 -42.32 -20.58 -20.67
CA ARG A 166 -43.24 -19.41 -20.84
C ARG A 166 -42.78 -18.10 -20.18
N ARG A 167 -43.03 -16.90 -20.71
CA ARG A 167 -43.35 -16.28 -22.02
C ARG A 167 -43.45 -14.77 -21.68
N LEU A 168 -42.96 -13.89 -22.57
CA LEU A 168 -43.41 -12.48 -22.81
C LEU A 168 -43.02 -11.42 -21.74
N VAL A 169 -42.13 -10.42 -21.98
CA VAL A 169 -42.23 -9.14 -22.78
C VAL A 169 -42.34 -7.91 -21.81
N PRO A 170 -41.89 -6.66 -22.13
CA PRO A 170 -40.54 -6.08 -21.97
C PRO A 170 -40.59 -4.70 -21.23
N THR A 171 -39.66 -3.76 -21.53
CA THR A 171 -39.55 -2.31 -21.13
C THR A 171 -38.55 -2.03 -19.99
N GLU A 172 -37.61 -1.06 -20.02
CA GLU A 172 -37.33 0.07 -20.91
C GLU A 172 -35.84 0.53 -20.81
N LYS A 173 -35.19 0.73 -21.98
CA LYS A 173 -34.37 1.89 -22.45
C LYS A 173 -33.48 2.65 -21.43
N LYS A 174 -32.14 2.57 -21.54
CA LYS A 174 -31.18 3.21 -22.48
C LYS A 174 -30.65 4.58 -22.01
N CYS A 175 -29.32 4.72 -21.99
CA CYS A 175 -28.62 5.85 -22.60
C CYS A 175 -27.14 5.50 -22.85
N VAL A 176 -26.69 5.39 -24.12
CA VAL A 176 -25.39 5.89 -24.63
C VAL A 176 -25.49 6.00 -26.17
N GLN A 177 -25.13 7.17 -26.69
CA GLN A 177 -24.98 7.50 -28.13
C GLN A 177 -23.69 6.88 -28.73
N LEU A 178 -23.73 6.49 -30.01
CA LEU A 178 -22.53 6.47 -30.85
C LEU A 178 -22.86 6.68 -32.33
N VAL A 179 -21.90 7.31 -32.99
CA VAL A 179 -21.91 7.95 -34.32
C VAL A 179 -22.06 6.94 -35.46
N SER A 180 -22.74 7.39 -36.52
CA SER A 180 -23.08 6.72 -37.78
C SER A 180 -21.91 6.52 -38.75
N LEU A 181 -21.92 5.42 -39.52
CA LEU A 181 -21.59 5.36 -40.97
C LEU A 181 -22.07 4.04 -41.63
N LEU A 182 -22.25 4.10 -42.95
CA LEU A 182 -23.22 3.36 -43.78
C LEU A 182 -22.71 2.03 -44.37
N TYR A 183 -23.69 1.13 -44.64
CA TYR A 183 -23.82 0.10 -45.69
C TYR A 183 -22.60 -0.76 -46.14
N SER A 184 -22.68 -2.07 -45.88
CA SER A 184 -22.94 -3.09 -46.93
C SER A 184 -23.20 -4.46 -46.28
N GLY A 185 -24.24 -5.14 -46.75
CA GLY A 185 -24.83 -6.30 -46.07
C GLY A 185 -23.97 -7.56 -46.12
N ARG A 186 -23.40 -7.94 -44.97
CA ARG A 186 -23.07 -9.33 -44.59
C ARG A 186 -23.30 -9.52 -43.08
N PRO A 187 -23.91 -10.63 -42.63
CA PRO A 187 -24.06 -10.89 -41.20
C PRO A 187 -22.69 -11.22 -40.60
N ILE A 188 -22.08 -10.25 -39.92
CA ILE A 188 -20.87 -10.47 -39.12
C ILE A 188 -21.35 -10.99 -37.75
N SER A 189 -20.92 -12.19 -37.40
CA SER A 189 -21.13 -12.76 -36.07
C SER A 189 -20.50 -11.83 -35.03
N PHE A 190 -21.33 -11.18 -34.21
CA PHE A 190 -20.85 -10.34 -33.11
C PHE A 190 -20.34 -11.24 -31.99
N VAL A 191 -19.03 -11.53 -32.01
CA VAL A 191 -18.33 -12.02 -30.82
C VAL A 191 -18.28 -10.84 -29.85
N LEU A 192 -19.16 -10.87 -28.85
CA LEU A 192 -19.08 -9.97 -27.71
C LEU A 192 -17.84 -10.36 -26.90
N LEU A 193 -16.70 -9.77 -27.22
CA LEU A 193 -15.51 -9.82 -26.37
C LEU A 193 -15.84 -9.01 -25.11
N LEU A 194 -16.36 -9.70 -24.09
CA LEU A 194 -16.29 -9.23 -22.71
C LEU A 194 -14.82 -9.24 -22.31
N CYS A 195 -14.09 -8.17 -22.65
CA CYS A 195 -12.87 -7.88 -21.93
C CYS A 195 -13.31 -7.53 -20.50
N PRO A 196 -12.95 -8.33 -19.48
CA PRO A 196 -13.12 -7.86 -18.12
C PRO A 196 -12.29 -6.59 -18.01
N VAL A 197 -12.96 -5.44 -17.82
CA VAL A 197 -12.26 -4.25 -17.33
C VAL A 197 -11.95 -4.59 -15.89
N TRP A 198 -10.76 -5.13 -15.62
CA TRP A 198 -10.23 -5.19 -14.28
C TRP A 198 -10.05 -3.73 -13.87
N ALA A 199 -11.00 -3.20 -13.11
CA ALA A 199 -10.81 -1.92 -12.47
C ALA A 199 -9.81 -2.18 -11.33
N ASP A 200 -8.64 -1.51 -11.40
CA ASP A 200 -7.62 -1.56 -10.36
C ASP A 200 -8.24 -1.34 -8.97
N ASN A 201 -7.80 -2.11 -7.98
CA ASN A 201 -8.49 -2.20 -6.70
C ASN A 201 -7.48 -2.14 -5.56
N PHE A 202 -7.56 -1.07 -4.76
CA PHE A 202 -6.64 -0.87 -3.64
C PHE A 202 -6.63 -2.03 -2.63
N TYR A 203 -7.74 -2.77 -2.44
CA TYR A 203 -7.74 -3.96 -1.58
C TYR A 203 -6.85 -5.08 -2.12
N GLN A 204 -6.67 -5.16 -3.44
CA GLN A 204 -5.84 -6.16 -4.09
C GLN A 204 -4.38 -5.71 -4.16
N ASP A 205 -4.16 -4.44 -4.53
CA ASP A 205 -2.83 -3.96 -4.94
C ASP A 205 -2.02 -3.33 -3.80
N THR A 206 -2.68 -2.92 -2.72
CA THR A 206 -2.04 -2.13 -1.64
C THR A 206 -2.35 -2.65 -0.24
N THR A 207 -1.51 -2.23 0.71
CA THR A 207 -1.72 -2.42 2.15
C THR A 207 -1.58 -1.07 2.82
N VAL A 208 -2.56 -0.69 3.66
CA VAL A 208 -2.45 0.47 4.54
C VAL A 208 -1.33 0.22 5.54
N THR A 209 -0.37 1.14 5.62
CA THR A 209 0.83 1.00 6.46
C THR A 209 0.66 1.69 7.82
N PHE A 210 -0.06 2.82 7.87
CA PHE A 210 -0.37 3.53 9.11
C PHE A 210 -1.55 4.49 8.93
N GLY A 211 -2.11 4.97 10.04
CA GLY A 211 -3.14 6.01 10.08
C GLY A 211 -4.51 5.55 10.56
N ASP A 212 -4.70 4.26 10.85
CA ASP A 212 -5.98 3.69 11.29
C ASP A 212 -7.13 4.11 10.37
N GLN A 213 -8.16 4.75 10.92
CA GLN A 213 -9.33 5.26 10.20
C GLN A 213 -9.01 6.45 9.28
N ARG A 214 -7.78 6.95 9.26
CA ARG A 214 -7.32 8.04 8.37
C ARG A 214 -6.90 7.54 6.99
N ALA A 215 -6.64 6.25 6.84
CA ALA A 215 -6.47 5.62 5.55
C ALA A 215 -7.72 4.79 5.24
N GLN A 216 -8.54 5.25 4.30
CA GLN A 216 -9.80 4.60 3.97
C GLN A 216 -9.84 4.20 2.50
N ILE A 217 -9.98 2.90 2.25
CA ILE A 217 -10.35 2.39 0.94
C ILE A 217 -11.88 2.44 0.84
N GLN A 218 -12.36 3.18 -0.17
CA GLN A 218 -13.77 3.50 -0.40
C GLN A 218 -14.20 3.01 -1.80
N ASP A 219 -15.49 3.15 -2.11
CA ASP A 219 -16.07 2.85 -3.43
C ASP A 219 -15.73 1.44 -3.95
N GLY A 220 -15.75 0.45 -3.05
CA GLY A 220 -15.45 -0.94 -3.39
C GLY A 220 -13.99 -1.18 -3.79
N GLY A 221 -13.06 -0.32 -3.36
CA GLY A 221 -11.64 -0.44 -3.70
C GLY A 221 -11.13 0.54 -4.74
N ARG A 222 -11.99 1.43 -5.25
CA ARG A 222 -11.64 2.32 -6.37
C ARG A 222 -10.96 3.62 -5.94
N VAL A 223 -11.16 4.04 -4.69
CA VAL A 223 -10.60 5.27 -4.13
C VAL A 223 -9.95 4.93 -2.79
N LEU A 224 -8.75 5.46 -2.56
CA LEU A 224 -8.08 5.44 -1.27
C LEU A 224 -7.91 6.89 -0.81
N ALA A 225 -8.55 7.24 0.30
CA ALA A 225 -8.43 8.55 0.93
C ALA A 225 -7.41 8.47 2.08
N LEU A 226 -6.43 9.36 2.07
CA LEU A 226 -5.49 9.57 3.16
C LEU A 226 -5.82 10.89 3.85
N SER A 227 -6.03 10.85 5.16
CA SER A 227 -6.23 12.04 5.97
C SER A 227 -5.11 12.27 6.99
N LEU A 228 -4.97 13.51 7.41
CA LEU A 228 -4.00 13.97 8.41
C LEU A 228 -4.71 14.88 9.40
N ASP A 229 -4.50 14.60 10.69
CA ASP A 229 -4.93 15.42 11.82
C ASP A 229 -3.82 15.48 12.87
N LYS A 230 -4.08 16.13 14.01
CA LYS A 230 -3.08 16.32 15.08
C LYS A 230 -2.55 15.01 15.67
N ILE A 231 -3.25 13.90 15.49
CA ILE A 231 -2.90 12.62 16.08
C ILE A 231 -1.94 11.88 15.15
N SER A 232 -2.26 11.80 13.86
CA SER A 232 -1.41 11.10 12.89
C SER A 232 -1.71 11.50 11.45
N GLY A 233 -0.71 11.25 10.60
CA GLY A 233 -0.93 11.15 9.16
C GLY A 233 -1.51 9.79 8.79
N SER A 234 -1.36 9.44 7.51
CA SER A 234 -1.71 8.13 7.01
C SER A 234 -0.91 7.76 5.77
N GLY A 235 -0.85 6.46 5.46
CA GLY A 235 -0.14 5.99 4.28
C GLY A 235 -0.48 4.56 3.89
N PHE A 236 -0.08 4.21 2.67
CA PHE A 236 -0.16 2.86 2.14
C PHE A 236 1.08 2.52 1.33
N GLN A 237 1.27 1.23 1.08
CA GLN A 237 2.30 0.71 0.18
C GLN A 237 1.72 -0.31 -0.79
N SER A 238 2.40 -0.56 -1.91
CA SER A 238 2.06 -1.69 -2.79
C SER A 238 2.36 -3.03 -2.12
N LYS A 239 1.54 -4.05 -2.42
CA LYS A 239 1.78 -5.43 -1.95
C LYS A 239 2.93 -6.13 -2.66
N ASN A 240 3.24 -5.72 -3.88
CA ASN A 240 4.40 -6.20 -4.62
C ASN A 240 5.57 -5.23 -4.51
N GLU A 241 6.77 -5.79 -4.61
CA GLU A 241 8.01 -5.08 -4.94
C GLU A 241 8.25 -5.16 -6.45
N TYR A 242 8.91 -4.15 -6.99
CA TYR A 242 9.14 -4.01 -8.41
C TYR A 242 10.60 -3.67 -8.70
N LEU A 243 11.13 -4.21 -9.80
CA LEU A 243 12.40 -3.78 -10.36
C LEU A 243 12.15 -3.31 -11.79
N PHE A 244 12.03 -2.00 -11.96
CA PHE A 244 11.55 -1.31 -13.15
C PHE A 244 10.04 -1.46 -13.43
N GLY A 245 9.49 -0.44 -14.09
CA GLY A 245 8.07 -0.38 -14.44
C GLY A 245 7.58 1.01 -14.79
N ARG A 246 6.31 1.07 -15.17
CA ARG A 246 5.49 2.28 -15.19
C ARG A 246 4.46 2.21 -14.07
N PHE A 247 4.43 3.26 -13.25
CA PHE A 247 3.55 3.41 -12.11
C PHE A 247 2.72 4.66 -12.33
N ASP A 248 1.41 4.48 -12.50
CA ASP A 248 0.46 5.56 -12.68
C ASP A 248 -0.48 5.63 -11.46
N VAL A 249 -0.73 6.83 -10.96
CA VAL A 249 -1.79 7.06 -9.98
C VAL A 249 -2.53 8.34 -10.32
N GLN A 250 -3.86 8.35 -10.14
CA GLN A 250 -4.62 9.58 -10.16
C GLN A 250 -4.76 10.14 -8.75
N LEU A 251 -4.30 11.37 -8.57
CA LEU A 251 -4.28 12.04 -7.28
C LEU A 251 -5.07 13.35 -7.35
N LYS A 252 -5.87 13.60 -6.30
CA LYS A 252 -6.49 14.89 -6.01
C LYS A 252 -6.01 15.36 -4.65
N LEU A 253 -5.38 16.53 -4.63
CA LEU A 253 -4.69 17.06 -3.45
C LEU A 253 -5.65 17.74 -2.45
N VAL A 254 -5.11 18.04 -1.26
CA VAL A 254 -5.84 18.70 -0.17
C VAL A 254 -6.32 20.10 -0.62
N PRO A 255 -7.64 20.38 -0.59
CA PRO A 255 -8.16 21.68 -0.97
C PRO A 255 -7.96 22.74 0.13
N GLY A 256 -8.14 24.01 -0.23
CA GLY A 256 -8.13 25.11 0.75
C GLY A 256 -6.74 25.40 1.30
N ASN A 257 -6.65 25.60 2.62
CA ASN A 257 -5.37 25.82 3.28
C ASN A 257 -4.72 24.47 3.59
N SER A 258 -3.64 24.15 2.87
CA SER A 258 -2.90 22.91 3.02
C SER A 258 -1.45 23.16 3.43
N ALA A 259 -1.13 24.36 3.93
CA ALA A 259 0.21 24.69 4.40
C ALA A 259 0.72 23.66 5.42
N GLY A 260 2.01 23.31 5.32
CA GLY A 260 2.65 22.29 6.14
C GLY A 260 2.37 20.85 5.70
N THR A 261 1.38 20.58 4.85
CA THR A 261 1.11 19.22 4.38
C THR A 261 2.10 18.78 3.30
N VAL A 262 2.48 17.51 3.34
CA VAL A 262 3.16 16.82 2.23
C VAL A 262 2.35 15.58 1.88
N THR A 263 1.81 15.57 0.66
CA THR A 263 1.19 14.38 0.05
C THR A 263 2.25 13.71 -0.83
N THR A 264 2.40 12.39 -0.80
CA THR A 264 3.49 11.70 -1.51
C THR A 264 2.98 10.61 -2.46
N PHE A 265 3.77 10.36 -3.50
CA PHE A 265 3.68 9.17 -4.34
C PHE A 265 5.10 8.84 -4.78
N TYR A 266 5.68 7.78 -4.24
CA TYR A 266 7.10 7.50 -4.41
C TYR A 266 7.40 6.01 -4.47
N LEU A 267 8.59 5.67 -4.95
CA LEU A 267 9.12 4.32 -4.87
C LEU A 267 10.32 4.32 -3.95
N SER A 268 10.44 3.34 -3.06
CA SER A 268 11.60 3.22 -2.18
C SER A 268 11.99 1.76 -1.91
N SER A 269 13.29 1.49 -1.83
CA SER A 269 13.82 0.22 -1.29
C SER A 269 14.08 0.35 0.20
N GLN A 270 14.45 -0.74 0.87
CA GLN A 270 14.66 -0.75 2.32
C GLN A 270 16.13 -0.54 2.68
N GLY A 271 16.38 0.04 3.86
CA GLY A 271 17.71 0.15 4.48
C GLY A 271 18.43 1.49 4.26
N ALA A 272 19.62 1.63 4.86
CA ALA A 272 20.38 2.89 4.85
C ALA A 272 20.89 3.31 3.47
N GLY A 273 21.16 2.33 2.59
CA GLY A 273 21.58 2.53 1.21
C GLY A 273 20.43 2.50 0.21
N HIS A 274 19.20 2.85 0.62
CA HIS A 274 18.03 2.72 -0.22
C HIS A 274 18.13 3.54 -1.52
N ASP A 275 17.45 3.03 -2.54
CA ASP A 275 17.12 3.74 -3.76
C ASP A 275 15.69 4.32 -3.58
N GLU A 276 15.45 5.54 -4.07
CA GLU A 276 14.13 6.20 -3.93
C GLU A 276 13.84 7.17 -5.09
N ILE A 277 12.56 7.25 -5.50
CA ILE A 277 12.08 8.08 -6.60
C ILE A 277 10.79 8.79 -6.17
N ASP A 278 10.82 10.12 -6.06
CA ASP A 278 9.78 10.85 -5.33
C ASP A 278 8.92 11.76 -6.20
N PHE A 279 7.61 11.69 -6.00
CA PHE A 279 6.73 12.86 -6.04
C PHE A 279 6.31 13.24 -4.62
N GLU A 280 6.55 14.49 -4.27
CA GLU A 280 6.04 15.12 -3.04
C GLU A 280 5.28 16.38 -3.42
N PHE A 281 4.06 16.52 -2.93
CA PHE A 281 3.21 17.67 -3.19
C PHE A 281 3.14 18.52 -1.93
N LEU A 282 3.84 19.65 -1.98
CA LEU A 282 3.95 20.57 -0.85
C LEU A 282 2.74 21.50 -0.87
N GLY A 283 1.92 21.39 0.17
CA GLY A 283 0.75 22.22 0.34
C GLY A 283 1.09 23.68 0.62
N ASN A 284 0.08 24.53 0.53
CA ASN A 284 0.25 25.98 0.62
C ASN A 284 -0.96 26.66 1.24
N SER A 285 -0.83 27.94 1.57
CA SER A 285 -1.94 28.75 2.04
C SER A 285 -3.04 28.86 0.98
N SER A 286 -4.29 29.02 1.39
CA SER A 286 -5.43 29.17 0.48
C SER A 286 -5.16 30.19 -0.63
N GLY A 287 -5.45 29.79 -1.87
CA GLY A 287 -5.26 30.63 -3.06
C GLY A 287 -3.82 30.71 -3.56
N GLN A 288 -2.84 30.13 -2.85
CA GLN A 288 -1.46 30.00 -3.33
C GLN A 288 -1.25 28.65 -4.03
N PRO A 289 -0.40 28.60 -5.06
CA PRO A 289 -0.20 27.38 -5.83
C PRO A 289 0.50 26.30 -5.01
N TYR A 290 0.18 25.04 -5.30
CA TYR A 290 0.96 23.89 -4.85
C TYR A 290 2.37 23.89 -5.45
N THR A 291 3.29 23.16 -4.81
CA THR A 291 4.59 22.82 -5.38
C THR A 291 4.68 21.32 -5.56
N VAL A 292 5.01 20.86 -6.77
CA VAL A 292 5.43 19.49 -7.02
C VAL A 292 6.94 19.43 -6.84
N HIS A 293 7.39 18.64 -5.90
CA HIS A 293 8.77 18.36 -5.59
C HIS A 293 9.08 16.95 -6.10
N THR A 294 10.19 16.82 -6.84
CA THR A 294 10.71 15.52 -7.26
C THR A 294 12.12 15.31 -6.77
N ASN A 295 12.47 14.10 -6.38
CA ASN A 295 13.82 13.74 -5.94
C ASN A 295 14.19 12.33 -6.41
N VAL A 296 15.49 12.04 -6.38
CA VAL A 296 16.03 10.71 -6.75
C VAL A 296 17.19 10.39 -5.81
N TYR A 297 16.98 9.37 -4.97
CA TYR A 297 18.02 8.74 -4.16
C TYR A 297 18.56 7.53 -4.90
N SER A 298 19.88 7.38 -4.86
CA SER A 298 20.49 6.09 -5.15
C SER A 298 21.60 5.80 -4.16
N GLN A 299 21.63 4.57 -3.65
CA GLN A 299 22.58 4.13 -2.63
C GLN A 299 22.57 5.05 -1.39
N GLY A 300 21.37 5.46 -0.95
CA GLY A 300 21.14 6.36 0.18
C GLY A 300 21.44 7.84 -0.11
N LYS A 301 21.86 8.19 -1.33
CA LYS A 301 22.25 9.56 -1.69
C LYS A 301 21.22 10.26 -2.57
N GLY A 302 20.46 11.16 -1.96
CA GLY A 302 19.53 12.09 -2.61
C GLY A 302 20.20 13.37 -3.09
N ASN A 303 19.69 14.51 -2.61
CA ASN A 303 20.09 15.88 -2.98
C ASN A 303 19.90 16.21 -4.47
N LYS A 304 18.85 15.68 -5.09
CA LYS A 304 18.55 15.88 -6.52
C LYS A 304 17.17 16.49 -6.69
N GLU A 305 16.83 17.46 -5.87
CA GLU A 305 15.50 18.05 -5.83
C GLU A 305 15.26 18.93 -7.07
N GLN A 306 14.07 18.79 -7.67
CA GLN A 306 13.53 19.74 -8.63
C GLN A 306 12.09 20.07 -8.24
N GLN A 307 11.73 21.35 -8.29
CA GLN A 307 10.40 21.80 -7.90
C GLN A 307 9.70 22.51 -9.04
N PHE A 308 8.39 22.30 -9.16
CA PHE A 308 7.55 22.82 -10.22
C PHE A 308 6.23 23.35 -9.67
N ARG A 309 5.67 24.38 -10.31
CA ARG A 309 4.25 24.70 -10.24
C ARG A 309 3.48 23.86 -11.25
N LEU A 310 2.18 23.71 -11.05
CA LEU A 310 1.30 23.04 -12.02
C LEU A 310 0.57 24.07 -12.87
N TRP A 311 0.21 23.69 -14.10
CA TRP A 311 -0.59 24.49 -15.04
C TRP A 311 -2.10 24.34 -14.84
N PHE A 312 -2.51 23.78 -13.69
CA PHE A 312 -3.88 23.55 -13.26
C PHE A 312 -3.93 23.55 -11.73
N ASP A 313 -5.14 23.60 -11.16
CA ASP A 313 -5.37 23.40 -9.73
C ASP A 313 -5.46 21.89 -9.41
N PRO A 314 -4.47 21.31 -8.70
CA PRO A 314 -4.47 19.87 -8.40
C PRO A 314 -5.47 19.46 -7.32
N THR A 315 -6.21 20.42 -6.73
CA THR A 315 -7.22 20.16 -5.70
C THR A 315 -8.63 20.02 -6.28
N SER A 316 -8.87 20.59 -7.47
CA SER A 316 -10.20 20.61 -8.09
C SER A 316 -10.58 19.30 -8.78
N SER A 317 -9.61 18.57 -9.30
CA SER A 317 -9.80 17.35 -10.10
C SER A 317 -8.68 16.35 -9.87
N PHE A 318 -8.95 15.09 -10.20
CA PHE A 318 -7.90 14.07 -10.26
C PHE A 318 -7.02 14.30 -11.49
N HIS A 319 -5.71 14.26 -11.28
CA HIS A 319 -4.70 14.29 -12.35
C HIS A 319 -3.81 13.06 -12.24
N THR A 320 -3.30 12.59 -13.39
CA THR A 320 -2.45 11.39 -13.43
C THR A 320 -1.00 11.80 -13.18
N TYR A 321 -0.36 11.18 -12.20
CA TYR A 321 1.07 11.30 -11.92
C TYR A 321 1.72 9.97 -12.21
N SER A 322 2.79 10.01 -13.00
CA SER A 322 3.42 8.81 -13.54
C SER A 322 4.91 8.80 -13.28
N ILE A 323 5.43 7.66 -12.84
CA ILE A 323 6.86 7.36 -12.83
C ILE A 323 7.10 6.24 -13.83
N VAL A 324 7.89 6.52 -14.87
CA VAL A 324 8.46 5.49 -15.74
C VAL A 324 9.89 5.26 -15.31
N TRP A 325 10.20 4.06 -14.85
CA TRP A 325 11.52 3.66 -14.37
C TRP A 325 11.99 2.45 -15.16
N ASN A 326 13.03 2.63 -15.96
CA ASN A 326 13.69 1.55 -16.68
C ASN A 326 15.22 1.60 -16.45
N SER A 327 15.96 0.66 -17.03
CA SER A 327 17.41 0.54 -16.83
C SER A 327 18.21 1.74 -17.38
N GLN A 328 17.61 2.53 -18.27
CA GLN A 328 18.26 3.67 -18.91
C GLN A 328 17.91 5.00 -18.27
N ARG A 329 16.70 5.15 -17.69
CA ARG A 329 16.22 6.43 -17.18
C ARG A 329 14.99 6.31 -16.28
N ILE A 330 14.75 7.39 -15.55
CA ILE A 330 13.51 7.68 -14.83
C ILE A 330 12.84 8.89 -15.51
N ILE A 331 11.55 8.81 -15.78
CA ILE A 331 10.74 9.88 -16.35
C ILE A 331 9.57 10.16 -15.41
N PHE A 332 9.46 11.42 -14.97
CA PHE A 332 8.35 11.92 -14.19
C PHE A 332 7.36 12.59 -15.13
N LEU A 333 6.09 12.19 -15.09
CA LEU A 333 5.04 12.78 -15.91
C LEU A 333 3.85 13.26 -15.07
N VAL A 334 3.20 14.31 -15.55
CA VAL A 334 1.92 14.83 -15.07
C VAL A 334 0.97 14.87 -16.27
N ASP A 335 -0.12 14.12 -16.23
CA ASP A 335 -1.06 13.94 -17.35
C ASP A 335 -0.34 13.58 -18.67
N ASN A 336 0.60 12.63 -18.60
CA ASN A 336 1.49 12.22 -19.70
C ASN A 336 2.41 13.32 -20.27
N ILE A 337 2.52 14.47 -19.60
CA ILE A 337 3.49 15.51 -19.93
C ILE A 337 4.76 15.30 -19.09
N PRO A 338 5.93 15.05 -19.70
CA PRO A 338 7.17 14.89 -18.94
C PRO A 338 7.56 16.21 -18.28
N ILE A 339 7.84 16.16 -16.97
CA ILE A 339 8.32 17.31 -16.19
C ILE A 339 9.80 17.17 -15.82
N ARG A 340 10.32 15.93 -15.77
CA ARG A 340 11.71 15.61 -15.45
C ARG A 340 12.13 14.28 -16.06
N VAL A 341 13.40 14.21 -16.46
CA VAL A 341 14.09 12.97 -16.83
C VAL A 341 15.38 12.86 -16.02
N PHE A 342 15.66 11.69 -15.46
CA PHE A 342 16.92 11.35 -14.82
C PHE A 342 17.52 10.14 -15.54
N ASN A 343 18.56 10.38 -16.35
CA ASN A 343 19.21 9.32 -17.12
C ASN A 343 20.21 8.54 -16.25
N ASN A 344 20.36 7.25 -16.55
CA ASN A 344 21.41 6.42 -16.02
C ASN A 344 22.77 6.92 -16.54
N HIS A 345 23.58 7.47 -15.64
CA HIS A 345 24.92 7.96 -15.89
C HIS A 345 25.97 7.25 -15.02
N GLU A 346 25.75 5.96 -14.70
CA GLU A 346 26.71 5.17 -13.91
C GLU A 346 28.11 5.13 -14.52
N ALA A 347 28.21 5.13 -15.86
CA ALA A 347 29.49 5.23 -16.58
C ALA A 347 30.27 6.52 -16.27
N LEU A 348 29.61 7.53 -15.68
CA LEU A 348 30.19 8.81 -15.23
C LEU A 348 30.30 8.88 -13.70
N GLY A 349 30.08 7.78 -12.99
CA GLY A 349 30.13 7.71 -11.53
C GLY A 349 28.87 8.21 -10.82
N VAL A 350 27.76 8.41 -11.54
CA VAL A 350 26.47 8.80 -10.94
C VAL A 350 25.64 7.54 -10.71
N ALA A 351 25.44 7.17 -9.45
CA ALA A 351 24.62 6.01 -9.08
C ALA A 351 23.19 6.15 -9.63
N PHE A 352 22.61 5.01 -10.02
CA PHE A 352 21.27 4.91 -10.58
C PHE A 352 20.52 3.75 -9.92
N PRO A 353 19.23 3.90 -9.58
CA PRO A 353 18.47 2.86 -8.91
C PRO A 353 18.13 1.74 -9.92
N LYS A 354 18.96 0.69 -9.98
CA LYS A 354 18.75 -0.45 -10.90
C LYS A 354 18.90 -1.82 -10.26
N ASN A 355 19.37 -1.87 -9.01
CA ASN A 355 19.73 -3.13 -8.35
C ASN A 355 18.84 -3.46 -7.16
N GLN A 356 18.07 -2.49 -6.65
CA GLN A 356 17.19 -2.68 -5.51
C GLN A 356 15.74 -2.63 -5.98
N ALA A 357 14.99 -3.69 -5.68
CA ALA A 357 13.56 -3.68 -5.89
C ALA A 357 12.90 -2.69 -4.92
N MET A 358 11.90 -1.97 -5.40
CA MET A 358 11.21 -0.93 -4.64
C MET A 358 9.71 -1.23 -4.55
N ARG A 359 9.10 -0.85 -3.44
CA ARG A 359 7.64 -0.74 -3.34
C ARG A 359 7.22 0.66 -3.73
N VAL A 360 5.98 0.78 -4.19
CA VAL A 360 5.32 2.07 -4.26
C VAL A 360 4.79 2.41 -2.88
N TYR A 361 4.93 3.65 -2.48
CA TYR A 361 4.38 4.22 -1.25
C TYR A 361 3.61 5.49 -1.57
N ALA A 362 2.65 5.80 -0.72
CA ALA A 362 1.99 7.09 -0.68
C ALA A 362 1.61 7.40 0.77
N SER A 363 1.75 8.66 1.15
CA SER A 363 1.51 9.13 2.49
C SER A 363 1.01 10.57 2.50
N LEU A 364 0.36 10.96 3.60
CA LEU A 364 0.02 12.34 3.91
C LEU A 364 0.50 12.65 5.33
N TRP A 365 1.40 13.62 5.47
CA TRP A 365 2.05 13.94 6.74
C TRP A 365 2.38 15.44 6.86
N ASN A 366 2.67 15.89 8.09
CA ASN A 366 3.08 17.26 8.38
C ASN A 366 4.60 17.40 8.23
N ALA A 367 5.04 18.35 7.43
CA ALA A 367 6.45 18.71 7.26
C ALA A 367 6.67 20.22 7.45
N ASP A 368 6.16 20.75 8.55
CA ASP A 368 6.16 22.17 8.91
C ASP A 368 7.52 22.84 8.84
N ASP A 369 8.59 22.09 9.04
CA ASP A 369 9.95 22.62 9.06
C ASP A 369 10.46 23.02 7.67
N TRP A 370 9.82 22.59 6.58
CA TRP A 370 10.32 22.87 5.24
C TRP A 370 9.27 22.95 4.12
N ALA A 371 8.10 22.31 4.23
CA ALA A 371 7.16 22.13 3.11
C ALA A 371 6.70 23.45 2.49
N THR A 372 6.14 24.35 3.30
CA THR A 372 5.52 25.58 2.79
C THR A 372 6.43 26.77 2.97
N GLN A 373 6.86 27.35 1.85
CA GLN A 373 7.76 28.51 1.81
C GLN A 373 9.06 28.29 2.61
N GLY A 374 9.63 27.08 2.52
CA GLY A 374 10.82 26.70 3.27
C GLY A 374 10.59 26.62 4.77
N GLY A 375 9.38 26.24 5.19
CA GLY A 375 8.98 26.05 6.59
C GLY A 375 8.53 27.31 7.32
N ARG A 376 8.40 28.45 6.63
CA ARG A 376 7.95 29.71 7.22
C ARG A 376 6.47 29.71 7.58
N VAL A 377 5.66 29.03 6.78
CA VAL A 377 4.22 28.92 7.03
C VAL A 377 3.94 27.53 7.58
N LYS A 378 3.38 27.50 8.78
CA LYS A 378 3.07 26.28 9.52
C LYS A 378 1.63 25.83 9.26
N MET A 379 1.37 24.56 9.53
CA MET A 379 0.06 23.96 9.45
C MET A 379 -0.89 24.57 10.46
N ASP A 380 -2.04 25.02 9.97
CA ASP A 380 -3.16 25.41 10.82
C ASP A 380 -4.04 24.20 11.10
N TRP A 381 -3.78 23.54 12.22
CA TRP A 381 -4.53 22.35 12.61
C TRP A 381 -6.03 22.58 12.86
N SER A 382 -6.51 23.82 12.93
CA SER A 382 -7.96 24.09 12.98
C SER A 382 -8.66 23.75 11.66
N MET A 383 -7.89 23.61 10.57
CA MET A 383 -8.36 23.20 9.24
C MET A 383 -8.37 21.68 9.06
N ALA A 384 -7.92 20.90 10.05
CA ALA A 384 -7.93 19.45 9.98
C ALA A 384 -9.38 18.89 10.01
N PRO A 385 -9.66 17.73 9.38
CA PRO A 385 -8.70 16.86 8.71
C PRO A 385 -8.32 17.36 7.30
N PHE A 386 -7.04 17.29 6.99
CA PHE A 386 -6.54 17.44 5.62
C PHE A 386 -6.74 16.11 4.91
N THR A 387 -7.25 16.10 3.68
CA THR A 387 -7.50 14.83 2.95
C THR A 387 -7.04 14.92 1.50
N ALA A 388 -6.23 13.94 1.09
CA ALA A 388 -5.86 13.68 -0.29
C ALA A 388 -6.49 12.36 -0.75
N ALA A 389 -6.87 12.28 -2.02
CA ALA A 389 -7.53 11.10 -2.57
C ALA A 389 -6.74 10.53 -3.74
N TYR A 390 -6.59 9.20 -3.75
CA TYR A 390 -5.90 8.42 -4.76
C TYR A 390 -6.91 7.50 -5.45
N ARG A 391 -6.76 7.30 -6.76
CA ARG A 391 -7.53 6.33 -7.54
C ARG A 391 -6.74 5.83 -8.74
N ASN A 392 -7.23 4.77 -9.37
CA ASN A 392 -6.65 4.24 -10.61
C ASN A 392 -5.13 4.01 -10.47
N PHE A 393 -4.76 3.34 -9.37
CA PHE A 393 -3.38 2.95 -9.12
C PHE A 393 -3.05 1.76 -10.03
N ASN A 394 -2.31 2.04 -11.10
CA ASN A 394 -2.00 1.08 -12.14
C ASN A 394 -0.48 0.83 -12.18
N THR A 395 -0.09 -0.43 -12.08
CA THR A 395 1.31 -0.85 -12.15
C THR A 395 1.53 -1.76 -13.36
N ASN A 396 2.14 -1.20 -14.40
CA ASN A 396 2.70 -1.98 -15.49
C ASN A 396 4.20 -2.14 -15.23
N ALA A 397 4.56 -3.12 -14.40
CA ALA A 397 5.89 -3.22 -13.82
C ALA A 397 6.35 -4.66 -13.65
N CYS A 398 7.65 -4.84 -13.48
CA CYS A 398 8.23 -6.15 -13.26
C CYS A 398 8.23 -6.48 -11.77
N VAL A 399 7.35 -7.38 -11.35
CA VAL A 399 7.26 -7.84 -9.96
C VAL A 399 8.54 -8.59 -9.59
N TRP A 400 9.16 -8.19 -8.49
CA TRP A 400 10.35 -8.83 -7.93
C TRP A 400 9.96 -9.87 -6.89
N SER A 401 10.52 -11.08 -7.01
CA SER A 401 10.35 -12.16 -6.06
C SER A 401 11.64 -12.35 -5.27
N ALA A 402 11.66 -11.92 -4.02
CA ALA A 402 12.81 -12.12 -3.13
C ALA A 402 13.12 -13.61 -2.89
N ALA A 403 12.10 -14.48 -2.90
CA ALA A 403 12.27 -15.92 -2.70
C ALA A 403 13.07 -16.60 -3.81
N THR A 404 12.96 -16.09 -5.04
CA THR A 404 13.66 -16.65 -6.21
C THR A 404 14.79 -15.74 -6.70
N SER A 405 14.93 -14.54 -6.15
CA SER A 405 15.79 -13.47 -6.67
C SER A 405 15.57 -13.23 -8.17
N THR A 406 14.33 -13.35 -8.63
CA THR A 406 13.96 -13.15 -10.04
C THR A 406 12.91 -12.07 -10.21
N SER A 407 12.90 -11.49 -11.41
CA SER A 407 11.91 -10.52 -11.86
C SER A 407 10.92 -11.20 -12.80
N SER A 408 9.64 -10.85 -12.71
CA SER A 408 8.59 -11.39 -13.60
C SER A 408 8.82 -11.07 -15.09
N CYS A 409 9.70 -10.11 -15.39
CA CYS A 409 10.09 -9.76 -16.75
C CYS A 409 11.28 -10.59 -17.28
N GLY A 410 11.86 -11.49 -16.49
CA GLY A 410 13.06 -12.26 -16.84
C GLY A 410 12.86 -13.43 -17.82
N GLY A 411 11.72 -13.51 -18.52
CA GLY A 411 11.26 -14.74 -19.19
C GLY A 411 10.90 -14.69 -20.68
N SER A 412 11.01 -13.56 -21.39
CA SER A 412 10.77 -13.59 -22.85
C SER A 412 11.60 -12.58 -23.62
N LYS A 413 12.45 -13.14 -24.49
CA LYS A 413 12.85 -12.48 -25.73
C LYS A 413 11.58 -12.27 -26.54
N THR A 414 11.22 -11.02 -26.78
CA THR A 414 10.36 -10.59 -27.89
C THR A 414 9.04 -11.36 -28.05
N ASP A 415 8.05 -11.09 -27.20
CA ASP A 415 6.66 -11.17 -27.65
C ASP A 415 6.27 -9.81 -28.23
N SER A 416 6.65 -9.61 -29.48
CA SER A 416 6.36 -8.46 -30.34
C SER A 416 4.86 -8.27 -30.64
N VAL A 417 3.95 -8.86 -29.84
CA VAL A 417 2.51 -8.89 -30.12
C VAL A 417 1.68 -8.27 -29.00
N ASN A 418 2.25 -7.99 -27.83
CA ASN A 418 1.57 -7.22 -26.79
C ASN A 418 2.32 -5.91 -26.55
N ASN A 419 1.66 -4.77 -26.77
CA ASN A 419 2.05 -3.41 -26.35
C ASN A 419 2.30 -3.27 -24.82
N ALA A 420 2.46 -4.38 -24.09
CA ALA A 420 2.39 -4.48 -22.65
C ALA A 420 3.63 -3.95 -21.93
N GLN A 421 4.77 -3.69 -22.58
CA GLN A 421 6.00 -3.25 -21.89
C GLN A 421 6.76 -2.14 -22.62
N THR A 422 6.06 -1.25 -23.33
CA THR A 422 6.67 -0.11 -24.04
C THR A 422 7.51 0.79 -23.14
N TRP A 423 7.26 0.77 -21.82
CA TRP A 423 8.01 1.53 -20.82
C TRP A 423 9.49 1.09 -20.69
N GLN A 424 9.83 -0.17 -21.01
CA GLN A 424 11.20 -0.72 -20.84
C GLN A 424 12.24 0.03 -21.68
N THR A 425 11.85 0.46 -22.87
CA THR A 425 12.68 1.21 -23.80
C THR A 425 12.18 2.65 -23.98
N GLN A 426 11.23 3.09 -23.15
CA GLN A 426 10.62 4.40 -23.30
C GLN A 426 11.66 5.51 -23.15
N GLU A 427 11.65 6.38 -24.16
CA GLU A 427 12.45 7.60 -24.25
C GLU A 427 11.56 8.76 -24.71
N LEU A 428 12.06 9.99 -24.58
CA LEU A 428 11.32 11.16 -25.02
C LEU A 428 11.52 11.41 -26.52
N ASN A 429 10.43 11.35 -27.28
CA ASN A 429 10.43 11.79 -28.67
C ASN A 429 10.60 13.32 -28.78
N ALA A 430 10.84 13.84 -29.99
CA ALA A 430 11.10 15.27 -30.19
C ALA A 430 9.99 16.20 -29.63
N ARG A 431 8.72 15.80 -29.72
CA ARG A 431 7.58 16.56 -29.19
C ARG A 431 7.60 16.59 -27.67
N GLU A 432 7.81 15.45 -27.04
CA GLU A 432 7.91 15.32 -25.59
C GLU A 432 9.11 16.10 -25.03
N ARG A 433 10.24 16.09 -25.73
CA ARG A 433 11.42 16.91 -25.38
C ARG A 433 11.11 18.41 -25.42
N ASN A 434 10.39 18.86 -26.45
CA ASN A 434 9.92 20.25 -26.51
C ASN A 434 8.95 20.59 -25.38
N ARG A 435 8.06 19.66 -25.02
CA ARG A 435 7.14 19.84 -23.91
C ARG A 435 7.88 19.93 -22.57
N LEU A 436 8.87 19.07 -22.33
CA LEU A 436 9.73 19.14 -21.14
C LEU A 436 10.43 20.50 -21.03
N ARG A 437 11.00 21.01 -22.14
CA ARG A 437 11.60 22.35 -22.17
C ARG A 437 10.61 23.44 -21.78
N TRP A 438 9.39 23.39 -22.31
CA TRP A 438 8.33 24.34 -21.97
C TRP A 438 7.96 24.26 -20.48
N VAL A 439 7.81 23.06 -19.92
CA VAL A 439 7.53 22.87 -18.49
C VAL A 439 8.65 23.47 -17.65
N GLN A 440 9.91 23.12 -17.95
CA GLN A 440 11.06 23.61 -17.21
C GLN A 440 11.23 25.14 -17.30
N GLN A 441 10.92 25.73 -18.46
CA GLN A 441 11.04 27.18 -18.65
C GLN A 441 9.92 27.95 -17.92
N LYS A 442 8.71 27.41 -17.86
CA LYS A 442 7.53 28.13 -17.38
C LYS A 442 7.14 27.82 -15.95
N TYR A 443 7.44 26.62 -15.47
CA TYR A 443 6.87 26.11 -14.21
C TYR A 443 7.92 25.63 -13.22
N MET A 444 9.16 25.35 -13.62
CA MET A 444 10.22 24.97 -12.69
C MET A 444 10.63 26.17 -11.83
N ILE A 445 10.60 25.99 -10.52
CA ILE A 445 10.94 27.04 -9.53
C ILE A 445 12.23 26.75 -8.77
N TYR A 446 12.69 25.49 -8.78
CA TYR A 446 13.96 25.08 -8.19
C TYR A 446 14.57 23.92 -8.99
N ASN A 447 15.89 23.94 -9.12
CA ASN A 447 16.65 22.87 -9.75
C ASN A 447 18.02 22.74 -9.09
N TYR A 448 18.29 21.59 -8.45
CA TYR A 448 19.57 21.32 -7.79
C TYR A 448 20.79 21.54 -8.71
N CYS A 449 20.67 21.22 -10.01
CA CYS A 449 21.74 21.43 -10.99
C CYS A 449 22.08 22.90 -11.27
N ALA A 450 21.27 23.85 -10.78
CA ALA A 450 21.49 25.28 -10.91
C ALA A 450 21.74 25.96 -9.55
N ASP A 451 21.69 25.22 -8.44
CA ASP A 451 21.90 25.76 -7.10
C ASP A 451 23.39 25.77 -6.73
N ALA A 452 24.11 26.80 -7.21
CA ALA A 452 25.52 27.00 -6.89
C ALA A 452 25.78 27.26 -5.40
N LYS A 453 24.76 27.72 -4.65
CA LYS A 453 24.89 27.98 -3.22
C LYS A 453 24.95 26.68 -2.44
N ARG A 454 24.08 25.73 -2.78
CA ARG A 454 24.06 24.39 -2.16
C ARG A 454 25.21 23.51 -2.65
N PHE A 455 25.56 23.59 -3.93
CA PHE A 455 26.62 22.78 -4.56
C PHE A 455 27.87 23.59 -4.89
N SER A 456 28.40 24.32 -3.90
CA SER A 456 29.59 25.17 -4.05
C SER A 456 30.86 24.39 -4.40
N GLN A 457 30.93 23.11 -4.03
CA GLN A 457 32.04 22.20 -4.35
C GLN A 457 31.95 21.58 -5.76
N GLY A 458 30.94 21.99 -6.54
CA GLY A 458 30.73 21.53 -7.91
C GLY A 458 29.44 20.74 -8.08
N PHE A 459 28.85 20.88 -9.27
CA PHE A 459 27.65 20.16 -9.65
C PHE A 459 27.93 18.70 -9.95
N SER A 460 26.94 17.86 -9.64
CA SER A 460 26.99 16.43 -9.97
C SER A 460 27.16 16.20 -11.49
N PRO A 461 27.92 15.19 -11.94
CA PRO A 461 28.29 15.02 -13.35
C PRO A 461 27.11 15.00 -14.34
N GLU A 462 25.95 14.47 -13.93
CA GLU A 462 24.74 14.41 -14.75
C GLU A 462 24.20 15.81 -15.12
N CYS A 463 24.49 16.83 -14.31
CA CYS A 463 24.01 18.20 -14.53
C CYS A 463 24.68 18.88 -15.74
N LYS A 464 25.82 18.37 -16.20
CA LYS A 464 26.59 18.95 -17.32
C LYS A 464 26.21 18.38 -18.69
N ARG A 465 25.32 17.38 -18.74
CA ARG A 465 24.94 16.66 -19.96
C ARG A 465 23.64 17.18 -20.56
N SER A 466 23.39 16.74 -21.80
CA SER A 466 22.08 16.93 -22.44
C SER A 466 20.97 16.44 -21.51
N ARG A 467 19.89 17.22 -21.42
CA ARG A 467 18.67 16.85 -20.69
C ARG A 467 17.89 15.70 -21.36
N PHE A 468 18.39 15.20 -22.49
CA PHE A 468 17.78 14.26 -23.42
C PHE A 468 18.79 13.24 -23.90
#